data_AF-A0A930RH75-F1
#
_entry.id   AF-A0A930RH75-F1
#
_cell.length_a   1.000
_cell.length_b   1.000
_cell.length_c   1.000
_cell.angle_alpha   90.00
_cell.angle_beta   90.00
_cell.angle_gamma   90.00
#
_symmetry.space_group_name_H-M   'P 1'
#
loop_
_entity.id
_entity.type
_entity.pdbx_description
1 polymer ?
#
loop_
_entity_poly.entity_id
_entity_poly.type
_entity_poly.pdbx_seq_one_letter_code
_entity_poly.pdbx_strand_id
1 'polypeptide(L)'
;MTKLILVGVIAISGSMIVGIGNQFSQANQLDQKIEQAKAEKEVAEKQKESLTQQVELLQSDEYIAKLARSEYYLSKTGEIIFSTPNDTAEHKAQQAKEEVEQGETVVKVTTQNR
;
A
#
# COMPACT_ATOMS: atom_id res chain seq x y z
N MET A 1 0.49 73.46 -15.07
CA MET A 1 -0.06 72.64 -13.97
C MET A 1 -0.97 71.51 -14.49
N THR A 2 -2.01 71.82 -15.28
CA THR A 2 -2.98 70.82 -15.80
C THR A 2 -2.36 69.70 -16.66
N LYS A 3 -1.36 70.02 -17.49
CA LYS A 3 -0.67 69.01 -18.33
C LYS A 3 0.14 67.99 -17.50
N LEU A 4 0.72 68.41 -16.38
CA LEU A 4 1.46 67.51 -15.48
C LEU A 4 0.51 66.58 -14.72
N ILE A 5 -0.65 67.09 -14.29
CA ILE A 5 -1.70 66.28 -13.66
C ILE A 5 -2.21 65.21 -14.64
N LEU A 6 -2.45 65.58 -15.90
CA LEU A 6 -2.92 64.65 -16.93
C LEU A 6 -1.92 63.51 -17.20
N VAL A 7 -0.62 63.81 -17.29
CA VAL A 7 0.42 62.79 -17.47
C VAL A 7 0.50 61.85 -16.26
N GLY A 8 0.37 62.38 -15.03
CA GLY A 8 0.32 61.57 -13.82
C GLY A 8 -0.85 60.58 -13.80
N VAL A 9 -2.05 61.03 -14.21
CA VAL A 9 -3.24 60.16 -14.28
C VAL A 9 -3.07 59.05 -15.32
N ILE A 10 -2.47 59.35 -16.48
CA ILE A 10 -2.22 58.36 -17.54
C ILE A 10 -1.17 57.32 -17.09
N ALA A 11 -0.14 57.75 -16.36
CA ALA A 11 0.87 56.84 -15.83
C ALA A 11 0.29 55.86 -14.79
N ILE A 12 -0.60 56.35 -13.92
CA ILE A 12 -1.27 55.53 -12.89
C ILE A 12 -2.27 54.57 -13.52
N SER A 13 -3.05 55.00 -14.51
CA SER A 13 -3.99 54.11 -15.20
C SER A 13 -3.27 53.05 -16.03
N GLY A 14 -2.16 53.41 -16.69
CA GLY A 14 -1.32 52.47 -17.42
C GLY A 14 -0.71 51.38 -16.53
N SER A 15 -0.20 51.75 -15.34
CA SER A 15 0.36 50.77 -14.41
C SER A 15 -0.70 49.83 -13.82
N MET A 16 -1.92 50.32 -13.60
CA MET A 16 -3.03 49.51 -13.09
C MET A 16 -3.50 48.44 -14.09
N ILE A 17 -3.51 48.75 -15.39
CA ILE A 17 -3.86 47.79 -16.46
C ILE A 17 -2.84 46.64 -16.53
N VAL A 18 -1.55 46.96 -16.43
CA VAL A 18 -0.47 45.95 -16.43
C VAL A 18 -0.54 45.05 -15.18
N GLY A 19 -0.88 45.62 -14.02
CA GLY A 19 -1.06 44.86 -12.78
C GLY A 19 -2.17 43.80 -12.88
N ILE A 20 -3.32 44.17 -13.43
CA ILE A 20 -4.47 43.26 -13.61
C ILE A 20 -4.15 42.15 -14.62
N GLY A 21 -3.45 42.47 -15.72
CA GLY A 21 -3.04 41.48 -16.72
C GLY A 21 -2.14 40.37 -16.15
N ASN A 22 -1.17 40.74 -15.30
CA ASN A 22 -0.30 39.78 -14.62
C ASN A 22 -1.06 38.91 -13.61
N GLN A 23 -2.12 39.43 -13.00
CA GLN A 23 -2.92 38.70 -12.03
C GLN A 23 -3.87 37.69 -12.70
N PHE A 24 -4.40 38.03 -13.87
CA PHE A 24 -5.20 37.11 -14.69
C PHE A 24 -4.36 35.93 -15.22
N SER A 25 -3.13 36.20 -15.68
CA SER A 25 -2.21 35.15 -16.12
C SER A 25 -1.84 34.18 -14.98
N GLN A 26 -1.60 34.69 -13.78
CA GLN A 26 -1.33 33.87 -12.60
C GLN A 26 -2.55 33.03 -12.18
N ALA A 27 -3.75 33.59 -12.24
CA ALA A 27 -4.98 32.86 -11.95
C ALA A 27 -5.17 31.68 -12.93
N ASN A 28 -4.99 31.92 -14.23
CA ASN A 28 -5.09 30.86 -15.24
C ASN A 28 -4.06 29.73 -15.04
N GLN A 29 -2.81 30.09 -14.69
CA GLN A 29 -1.79 29.08 -14.36
C GLN A 29 -2.12 28.30 -13.09
N LEU A 30 -2.75 28.94 -12.11
CA LEU A 30 -3.19 28.28 -10.88
C LEU A 30 -4.34 27.31 -11.16
N ASP A 31 -5.32 27.71 -11.98
CA ASP A 31 -6.41 26.83 -12.39
C ASP A 31 -5.90 25.60 -13.17
N GLN A 32 -4.95 25.79 -14.07
CA GLN A 32 -4.30 24.68 -14.77
C GLN A 32 -3.58 23.72 -13.82
N LYS A 33 -2.85 24.25 -12.82
CA LYS A 33 -2.20 23.42 -11.79
C LYS A 33 -3.20 22.66 -10.93
N ILE A 34 -4.33 23.28 -10.60
CA ILE A 34 -5.40 22.62 -9.83
C ILE A 34 -6.00 21.48 -10.63
N GLU A 35 -6.32 21.69 -11.91
CA GLU A 35 -6.88 20.65 -12.77
C GLU A 35 -5.88 19.51 -13.00
N GLN A 36 -4.60 19.83 -13.21
CA GLN A 36 -3.56 18.82 -13.30
C GLN A 36 -3.44 18.01 -12.00
N ALA A 37 -3.40 18.68 -10.85
CA ALA A 37 -3.30 18.01 -9.55
C ALA A 37 -4.53 17.13 -9.25
N LYS A 38 -5.73 17.54 -9.66
CA LYS A 38 -6.93 16.70 -9.57
C LYS A 38 -6.83 15.45 -10.44
N ALA A 39 -6.38 15.60 -11.68
CA ALA A 39 -6.19 14.46 -12.58
C ALA A 39 -5.14 13.48 -12.04
N GLU A 40 -4.00 13.98 -11.57
CA GLU A 40 -2.96 13.16 -10.93
C GLU A 40 -3.47 12.44 -9.69
N LYS A 41 -4.27 13.13 -8.86
CA LYS A 41 -4.93 12.55 -7.70
C LYS A 41 -5.88 11.40 -8.09
N GLU A 42 -6.73 11.60 -9.10
CA GLU A 42 -7.68 10.57 -9.55
C GLU A 42 -6.94 9.31 -10.04
N VAL A 43 -5.85 9.49 -10.78
CA VAL A 43 -5.01 8.37 -11.24
C VAL A 43 -4.40 7.63 -10.03
N ALA A 44 -3.85 8.36 -9.06
CA ALA A 44 -3.27 7.76 -7.87
C ALA A 44 -4.31 7.02 -7.01
N GLU A 45 -5.54 7.53 -6.89
CA GLU A 45 -6.63 6.88 -6.18
C GLU A 45 -7.03 5.55 -6.84
N LYS A 46 -7.16 5.52 -8.17
CA LYS A 46 -7.43 4.28 -8.93
C LYS A 46 -6.31 3.25 -8.76
N GLN A 47 -5.05 3.69 -8.80
CA GLN A 47 -3.90 2.80 -8.57
C GLN A 47 -3.93 2.22 -7.15
N LYS A 48 -4.24 3.04 -6.14
CA LYS A 48 -4.35 2.59 -4.75
C LYS A 48 -5.46 1.55 -4.59
N GLU A 49 -6.63 1.78 -5.19
CA GLU A 49 -7.75 0.83 -5.13
C GLU A 49 -7.37 -0.52 -5.76
N SER A 50 -6.79 -0.49 -6.96
CA SER A 50 -6.32 -1.70 -7.64
C SER A 50 -5.26 -2.46 -6.84
N LEU A 51 -4.32 -1.75 -6.23
CA LEU A 51 -3.30 -2.37 -5.38
C LEU A 51 -3.90 -2.95 -4.10
N THR A 52 -4.90 -2.28 -3.52
CA THR A 52 -5.58 -2.76 -2.31
C THR A 52 -6.34 -4.06 -2.60
N GLN A 53 -7.05 -4.13 -3.74
CA GLN A 53 -7.71 -5.37 -4.17
C GLN A 53 -6.70 -6.51 -4.41
N GLN A 54 -5.54 -6.22 -5.01
CA GLN A 54 -4.49 -7.21 -5.20
C GLN A 54 -3.92 -7.72 -3.87
N VAL A 55 -3.72 -6.82 -2.91
CA VAL A 55 -3.27 -7.19 -1.55
C VAL A 55 -4.31 -8.06 -0.86
N GLU A 56 -5.59 -7.71 -0.96
CA GLU A 56 -6.68 -8.53 -0.40
C GLU A 56 -6.75 -9.93 -1.04
N LEU A 57 -6.55 -10.02 -2.35
CA LEU A 57 -6.45 -11.31 -3.07
C LEU A 57 -5.22 -12.11 -2.61
N LEU A 58 -4.07 -11.46 -2.42
CA LEU A 58 -2.82 -12.10 -1.98
C LEU A 58 -2.86 -12.54 -0.50
N GLN A 59 -3.53 -11.77 0.35
CA GLN A 59 -3.70 -12.06 1.78
C GLN A 59 -4.96 -12.87 2.08
N SER A 60 -5.74 -13.23 1.06
CA SER A 60 -6.97 -13.97 1.24
C SER A 60 -6.72 -15.26 2.04
N ASP A 61 -7.67 -15.61 2.90
CA ASP A 61 -7.66 -16.85 3.69
C ASP A 61 -7.36 -18.10 2.85
N GLU A 62 -7.59 -18.04 1.54
CA GLU A 62 -7.26 -19.07 0.57
C GLU A 62 -5.75 -19.31 0.44
N TYR A 63 -4.91 -18.27 0.42
CA TYR A 63 -3.45 -18.41 0.38
C TYR A 63 -2.91 -19.06 1.65
N ILE A 64 -3.37 -18.59 2.83
CA ILE A 64 -3.01 -19.17 4.13
C ILE A 64 -3.49 -20.64 4.21
N ALA A 65 -4.72 -20.92 3.76
CA ALA A 65 -5.26 -22.28 3.74
C ALA A 65 -4.52 -23.18 2.74
N LYS A 66 -4.01 -22.64 1.64
CA LYS A 66 -3.18 -23.40 0.68
C LYS A 66 -1.85 -23.78 1.30
N LEU A 67 -1.19 -22.85 1.98
CA LEU A 67 0.06 -23.11 2.71
C LEU A 67 -0.15 -24.15 3.83
N ALA A 68 -1.22 -24.01 4.61
CA ALA A 68 -1.58 -24.96 5.66
C ALA A 68 -1.80 -26.38 5.11
N ARG A 69 -2.42 -26.50 3.92
CA ARG A 69 -2.63 -27.80 3.25
C ARG A 69 -1.34 -28.36 2.64
N SER A 70 -0.50 -27.53 2.00
CA SER A 70 0.68 -28.00 1.28
C SER A 70 1.87 -28.30 2.19
N GLU A 71 2.12 -27.45 3.18
CA GLU A 71 3.31 -27.56 4.03
C GLU A 71 3.04 -28.30 5.33
N TYR A 72 1.81 -28.22 5.85
CA TYR A 72 1.46 -28.72 7.18
C TYR A 72 0.41 -29.82 7.18
N TYR A 73 -0.05 -30.29 6.01
CA TYR A 73 -1.11 -31.30 5.89
C TYR A 73 -2.32 -31.01 6.80
N LEU A 74 -2.69 -29.73 6.94
CA LEU A 74 -3.85 -29.32 7.73
C LEU A 74 -5.09 -29.28 6.85
N SER A 75 -6.20 -29.79 7.36
CA SER A 75 -7.49 -29.79 6.66
C SER A 75 -8.58 -29.21 7.55
N LYS A 76 -9.63 -28.67 6.95
CA LYS A 76 -10.79 -28.13 7.68
C LYS A 76 -11.73 -29.27 8.11
N THR A 77 -12.61 -29.00 9.08
CA THR A 77 -13.60 -29.97 9.55
C THR A 77 -14.44 -30.51 8.39
N GLY A 78 -14.37 -31.82 8.15
CA GLY A 78 -15.10 -32.51 7.07
C GLY A 78 -14.30 -32.74 5.78
N GLU A 79 -13.06 -32.26 5.68
CA GLU A 79 -12.13 -32.62 4.60
C GLU A 79 -11.38 -33.94 4.94
N ILE A 80 -11.04 -34.74 3.92
CA ILE A 80 -10.26 -35.98 4.07
C ILE A 80 -8.93 -35.80 3.33
N ILE A 81 -7.81 -36.01 4.03
CA ILE A 81 -6.48 -35.94 3.44
C ILE A 81 -6.12 -37.31 2.86
N PHE A 82 -5.75 -37.33 1.58
CA PHE A 82 -5.20 -38.51 0.92
C PHE A 82 -3.68 -38.38 0.86
N SER A 83 -2.99 -39.15 1.68
CA SER A 83 -1.53 -39.25 1.69
C SER A 83 -1.10 -40.54 1.00
N THR A 84 -0.03 -40.50 0.22
CA THR A 84 0.59 -41.72 -0.29
C THR A 84 1.40 -42.41 0.83
N PRO A 85 1.76 -43.71 0.67
CA PRO A 85 2.56 -44.42 1.67
C PRO A 85 3.90 -43.76 1.98
N ASN A 86 4.48 -43.04 1.00
CA ASN A 86 5.72 -42.28 1.17
C ASN A 86 5.50 -41.01 2.01
N ASP A 87 4.45 -40.25 1.71
CA ASP A 87 4.10 -39.00 2.43
C ASP A 87 3.81 -39.28 3.92
N THR A 88 3.21 -40.43 4.22
CA THR A 88 2.91 -40.85 5.59
C THR A 88 4.18 -41.17 6.39
N ALA A 89 5.21 -41.70 5.74
CA ALA A 89 6.49 -42.01 6.36
C ALA A 89 7.31 -40.75 6.63
N GLU A 90 7.32 -39.80 5.68
CA GLU A 90 8.01 -38.52 5.80
C GLU A 90 7.38 -37.65 6.90
N HIS A 91 6.05 -37.54 6.95
CA HIS A 91 5.34 -36.76 7.96
C HIS A 91 5.51 -37.34 9.37
N LYS A 92 5.47 -38.68 9.54
CA LYS A 92 5.78 -39.31 10.84
C LYS A 92 7.22 -39.04 11.29
N ALA A 93 8.16 -38.99 10.34
CA ALA A 93 9.55 -38.65 10.64
C ALA A 93 9.74 -37.16 10.97
N GLN A 94 8.95 -36.26 10.39
CA GLN A 94 8.96 -34.82 10.71
C GLN A 94 8.30 -34.52 12.06
N GLN A 95 7.13 -35.10 12.35
CA GLN A 95 6.48 -34.97 13.66
C GLN A 95 7.36 -35.51 14.80
N ALA A 96 8.04 -36.64 14.58
CA ALA A 96 8.98 -37.18 15.56
C ALA A 96 10.22 -36.29 15.76
N LYS A 97 10.66 -35.54 14.74
CA LYS A 97 11.78 -34.60 14.87
C LYS A 97 11.37 -33.32 15.59
N GLU A 98 10.17 -32.82 15.33
CA GLU A 98 9.63 -31.62 15.99
C GLU A 98 9.28 -31.88 17.47
N GLU A 99 8.73 -33.04 17.81
CA GLU A 99 8.53 -33.45 19.22
C GLU A 99 9.85 -33.61 19.98
N VAL A 100 10.90 -34.10 19.30
CA VAL A 100 12.24 -34.24 19.89
C VAL A 100 12.91 -32.88 20.07
N GLU A 101 12.81 -31.95 19.11
CA GLU A 101 13.33 -30.59 19.27
C GLU A 101 12.60 -29.79 20.36
N GLN A 102 11.27 -29.88 20.44
CA GLN A 102 10.51 -29.22 21.50
C GLN A 102 10.80 -29.82 22.87
N GLY A 103 10.90 -31.16 22.97
CA GLY A 103 11.33 -31.84 24.19
C GLY A 103 12.75 -31.46 24.63
N GLU A 104 13.69 -31.38 23.70
CA GLU A 104 15.08 -31.01 24.00
C GLU A 104 15.21 -29.54 24.45
N THR A 105 14.40 -28.66 23.86
CA THR A 105 14.33 -27.23 24.24
C THR A 105 13.77 -27.07 25.66
N VAL A 106 12.71 -27.81 26.02
CA VAL A 106 12.10 -27.77 27.37
C VAL A 106 13.04 -28.36 28.43
N VAL A 107 13.80 -29.41 28.12
CA VAL A 107 14.78 -30.02 29.04
C VAL A 107 15.99 -29.12 29.28
N LYS A 108 16.51 -28.45 28.24
CA LYS A 108 17.63 -27.49 28.37
C LYS A 108 17.25 -26.26 29.20
N VAL A 109 16.04 -25.73 29.04
CA VAL A 109 15.55 -24.57 29.82
C VAL A 109 15.37 -24.93 31.30
N THR A 110 14.94 -26.16 31.61
CA THR A 110 14.77 -26.62 33.00
C THR A 110 16.10 -26.95 33.69
N THR A 111 17.11 -27.38 32.93
CA THR A 111 18.45 -27.73 33.46
C THR A 111 19.34 -26.51 33.71
N GLN A 112 19.18 -25.44 32.92
CA GLN A 112 19.93 -24.19 33.09
C GLN A 112 19.47 -23.33 34.28
N ASN A 113 18.31 -23.66 34.89
CA ASN A 113 17.72 -22.89 35.98
C ASN A 113 17.83 -23.60 37.35
N ARG A 114 18.80 -24.49 37.48
CA ARG A 114 19.16 -25.23 38.71
C ARG A 114 20.62 -25.00 39.05
#